data_AF-A0A101VYQ3-F1
#
_entry.id   AF-A0A101VYQ3-F1
#
_cell.length_a   1.000
_cell.length_b   1.000
_cell.length_c   1.000
_cell.angle_alpha   90.00
_cell.angle_beta   90.00
_cell.angle_gamma   90.00
#
_symmetry.space_group_name_H-M   'P 1'
#
loop_
_entity.id
_entity.type
_entity.pdbx_description
1 polymer ?
#
loop_
_entity_poly.entity_id
_entity_poly.type
_entity_poly.pdbx_seq_one_letter_code
_entity_poly.pdbx_strand_id
1 'polypeptide(L)'
;MENDGDDAIGFHSPVHKSLSRIEMPSVLFFFGILMAVAALESLGLLFIGAEALKAVVPNIDIVVMALGVGSAVIDNVPLVAASMGMFNDPIDSHLWHFVAYSAGTGGSMLIIGSAAGVVAMGMEKINFMWYLKNIAWLAAIGFVTGAIAFMLIRNLTF
;
A
#
# COMPACT_ATOMS: atom_id res chain seq x y z
N MET A 1 -7.70 -64.74 14.16
CA MET A 1 -8.30 -63.85 15.16
C MET A 1 -7.65 -62.48 14.94
N GLU A 2 -8.38 -61.66 14.19
CA GLU A 2 -8.66 -60.22 14.48
C GLU A 2 -7.53 -59.34 13.94
N ASN A 3 -7.62 -58.69 12.77
CA ASN A 3 -8.57 -57.65 12.34
C ASN A 3 -9.07 -56.78 13.48
N ASP A 4 -8.54 -55.55 13.54
CA ASP A 4 -9.19 -54.27 13.88
C ASP A 4 -8.08 -53.26 14.28
N GLY A 5 -7.96 -52.07 13.72
CA GLY A 5 -8.87 -51.37 12.83
C GLY A 5 -8.21 -50.17 12.16
N ASP A 6 -8.78 -49.86 11.00
CA ASP A 6 -8.98 -48.54 10.43
C ASP A 6 -7.72 -47.66 10.30
N ASP A 7 -6.97 -47.91 9.22
CA ASP A 7 -6.18 -46.89 8.54
C ASP A 7 -7.12 -45.78 8.06
N ALA A 8 -7.48 -44.87 8.96
CA ALA A 8 -8.06 -43.59 8.60
C ALA A 8 -6.98 -42.81 7.85
N ILE A 9 -6.86 -43.08 6.54
CA ILE A 9 -6.15 -42.24 5.57
C ILE A 9 -6.93 -40.92 5.57
N GLY A 10 -6.61 -40.07 6.53
CA GLY A 10 -7.09 -38.70 6.57
C GLY A 10 -6.73 -38.09 5.23
N PHE A 11 -7.74 -37.81 4.42
CA PHE A 11 -7.61 -37.02 3.21
C PHE A 11 -7.02 -35.67 3.62
N HIS A 12 -5.70 -35.57 3.68
CA HIS A 12 -5.00 -34.30 3.78
C HIS A 12 -5.21 -33.62 2.43
N SER A 13 -6.37 -32.98 2.30
CA SER A 13 -6.73 -32.21 1.12
C SER A 13 -5.56 -31.29 0.80
N PRO A 14 -5.05 -31.31 -0.44
CA PRO A 14 -3.98 -30.42 -0.88
C PRO A 14 -4.28 -28.95 -0.56
N VAL A 15 -5.57 -28.58 -0.51
CA VAL A 15 -6.05 -27.27 -0.08
C VAL A 15 -5.72 -27.01 1.40
N HIS A 16 -5.96 -27.95 2.30
CA HIS A 16 -5.64 -27.82 3.73
C HIS A 16 -4.14 -27.69 3.99
N LYS A 17 -3.32 -28.45 3.24
CA LYS A 17 -1.85 -28.36 3.28
C LYS A 17 -1.31 -27.05 2.69
N SER A 18 -2.04 -26.44 1.76
CA SER A 18 -1.67 -25.16 1.16
C SER A 18 -2.12 -23.99 2.04
N LEU A 19 -3.29 -24.10 2.67
CA LEU A 19 -3.82 -23.09 3.60
C LEU A 19 -2.95 -22.95 4.85
N SER A 20 -2.35 -24.05 5.34
CA SER A 20 -1.43 -24.00 6.48
C SER A 20 -0.11 -23.26 6.20
N ARG A 21 0.17 -22.92 4.93
CA ARG A 21 1.32 -22.08 4.54
C ARG A 21 0.97 -20.60 4.45
N ILE A 22 -0.31 -20.23 4.56
CA ILE A 22 -0.75 -18.84 4.53
C ILE A 22 -0.66 -18.28 5.96
N GLU A 23 -0.07 -17.10 6.10
CA GLU A 23 -0.06 -16.36 7.36
C GLU A 23 -1.44 -15.77 7.64
N MET A 24 -2.34 -16.58 8.20
CA MET A 24 -3.71 -16.17 8.54
C MET A 24 -3.81 -14.85 9.33
N PRO A 25 -2.91 -14.55 10.30
CA PRO A 25 -2.92 -13.25 10.97
C PRO A 25 -2.73 -12.06 10.01
N SER A 26 -1.81 -12.17 9.05
CA SER A 26 -1.53 -11.13 8.04
C SER A 26 -2.74 -10.93 7.13
N VAL A 27 -3.40 -12.01 6.71
CA VAL A 27 -4.64 -11.94 5.90
C VAL A 27 -5.77 -11.25 6.66
N LEU A 28 -6.01 -11.63 7.91
CA LEU A 28 -7.07 -11.02 8.74
C LEU A 28 -6.78 -9.54 9.05
N PHE A 29 -5.50 -9.18 9.19
CA PHE A 29 -5.08 -7.77 9.35
C PHE A 29 -5.45 -6.93 8.13
N PHE A 30 -5.04 -7.36 6.92
CA PHE A 30 -5.39 -6.64 5.69
C PHE A 30 -6.91 -6.63 5.45
N PHE A 31 -7.60 -7.74 5.72
CA PHE A 31 -9.05 -7.80 5.64
C PHE A 31 -9.73 -6.76 6.55
N GLY A 32 -9.28 -6.64 7.80
CA GLY A 32 -9.80 -5.63 8.74
C GLY A 32 -9.59 -4.20 8.25
N ILE A 33 -8.40 -3.90 7.70
CA ILE A 33 -8.09 -2.60 7.09
C ILE A 33 -9.04 -2.31 5.93
N LEU A 34 -9.17 -3.25 4.97
CA LEU A 34 -9.99 -3.06 3.78
C LEU A 34 -11.48 -2.90 4.14
N MET A 35 -11.96 -3.63 5.16
CA MET A 35 -13.32 -3.48 5.68
C MET A 35 -13.56 -2.10 6.31
N ALA A 36 -12.59 -1.57 7.06
CA ALA A 36 -12.68 -0.23 7.64
C ALA A 36 -12.70 0.86 6.55
N VAL A 37 -11.85 0.73 5.53
CA VAL A 37 -11.84 1.63 4.36
C VAL A 37 -13.17 1.56 3.61
N ALA A 38 -13.68 0.35 3.34
CA ALA A 38 -14.99 0.17 2.69
C ALA A 38 -16.14 0.77 3.51
N ALA A 39 -16.07 0.71 4.84
CA ALA A 39 -17.04 1.39 5.70
C ALA A 39 -16.96 2.92 5.57
N LEU A 40 -15.76 3.50 5.53
CA LEU A 40 -15.56 4.94 5.29
C LEU A 40 -16.07 5.36 3.91
N GLU A 41 -15.83 4.54 2.89
CA GLU A 41 -16.34 4.72 1.53
C GLU A 41 -17.86 4.69 1.50
N SER A 42 -18.48 3.68 2.12
CA SER A 42 -19.95 3.54 2.19
C SER A 42 -20.63 4.69 2.93
N LEU A 43 -19.93 5.34 3.86
CA LEU A 43 -20.40 6.55 4.55
C LEU A 43 -20.18 7.83 3.72
N GLY A 44 -19.50 7.75 2.57
CA GLY A 44 -19.14 8.88 1.71
C GLY A 44 -18.01 9.76 2.26
N LEU A 45 -17.35 9.36 3.35
CA LEU A 45 -16.34 10.17 4.01
C LEU A 45 -15.08 10.35 3.15
N LEU A 46 -14.70 9.33 2.40
CA LEU A 46 -13.57 9.41 1.47
C LEU A 46 -13.84 10.41 0.34
N PHE A 47 -15.05 10.40 -0.23
CA PHE A 47 -15.45 11.35 -1.26
C PHE A 47 -15.46 12.79 -0.74
N ILE A 48 -16.03 13.03 0.44
CA ILE A 48 -16.02 14.35 1.08
C ILE A 48 -14.59 14.83 1.34
N GLY A 49 -13.72 13.95 1.84
CA GLY A 49 -12.30 14.23 2.05
C GLY A 49 -11.57 14.57 0.75
N ALA A 50 -11.87 13.84 -0.33
CA ALA A 50 -11.30 14.09 -1.65
C ALA A 50 -11.72 15.46 -2.21
N GLU A 51 -13.00 15.83 -2.10
CA GLU A 51 -13.49 17.14 -2.55
C GLU A 51 -12.91 18.30 -1.73
N ALA A 52 -12.80 18.13 -0.40
CA ALA A 52 -12.13 19.11 0.46
C ALA A 52 -10.66 19.31 0.05
N LEU A 53 -9.97 18.22 -0.30
CA LEU A 53 -8.58 18.26 -0.74
C LEU A 53 -8.43 18.91 -2.13
N LYS A 54 -9.32 18.60 -3.07
CA LYS A 54 -9.38 19.24 -4.41
C LYS A 54 -9.65 20.75 -4.33
N ALA A 55 -10.48 21.18 -3.38
CA ALA A 55 -10.76 22.60 -3.18
C ALA A 55 -9.50 23.39 -2.78
N VAL A 56 -8.58 22.77 -2.05
CA VAL A 56 -7.30 23.37 -1.66
C VAL A 56 -6.24 23.17 -2.74
N VAL A 57 -6.20 22.00 -3.36
CA VAL A 57 -5.23 21.61 -4.39
C VAL A 57 -5.98 21.08 -5.62
N PRO A 58 -6.27 21.93 -6.61
CA PRO A 58 -7.08 21.55 -7.78
C PRO A 58 -6.41 20.49 -8.68
N ASN A 59 -5.10 20.30 -8.55
CA ASN A 59 -4.35 19.38 -9.38
C ASN A 59 -4.28 17.99 -8.74
N ILE A 60 -4.93 17.01 -9.39
CA ILE A 60 -4.99 15.61 -8.93
C ILE A 60 -3.61 14.96 -8.82
N ASP A 61 -2.64 15.33 -9.67
CA ASP A 61 -1.28 14.78 -9.60
C ASP A 61 -0.61 15.21 -8.29
N ILE A 62 -0.83 16.44 -7.84
CA ILE A 62 -0.31 16.94 -6.57
C ILE A 62 -1.00 16.21 -5.40
N VAL A 63 -2.30 15.96 -5.50
CA VAL A 63 -3.05 15.17 -4.52
C VAL A 63 -2.47 13.76 -4.40
N VAL A 64 -2.23 13.08 -5.53
CA VAL A 64 -1.66 11.73 -5.55
C VAL A 64 -0.24 11.71 -4.98
N MET A 65 0.60 12.70 -5.30
CA MET A 65 1.91 12.83 -4.68
C MET A 65 1.81 13.06 -3.16
N ALA A 66 0.87 13.89 -2.70
CA ALA A 66 0.66 14.14 -1.28
C ALA A 66 0.18 12.87 -0.54
N LEU A 67 -0.69 12.07 -1.17
CA LEU A 67 -1.05 10.76 -0.68
C LEU A 67 0.17 9.82 -0.62
N GLY A 68 1.03 9.83 -1.64
CA GLY A 68 2.32 9.11 -1.61
C GLY A 68 3.19 9.51 -0.41
N VAL A 69 3.25 10.79 -0.08
CA VAL A 69 3.92 11.27 1.14
C VAL A 69 3.26 10.75 2.41
N GLY A 70 1.92 10.77 2.46
CA GLY A 70 1.17 10.20 3.59
C GLY A 70 1.39 8.70 3.79
N SER A 71 1.69 7.97 2.71
CA SER A 71 1.98 6.53 2.77
C SER A 71 3.22 6.20 3.61
N ALA A 72 4.15 7.14 3.79
CA ALA A 72 5.31 6.97 4.67
C ALA A 72 4.96 6.72 6.15
N VAL A 73 3.70 6.97 6.54
CA VAL A 73 3.21 6.81 7.91
C VAL A 73 2.10 5.74 8.01
N ILE A 74 1.19 5.67 7.02
CA ILE A 74 -0.05 4.90 7.15
C ILE A 74 0.07 3.45 6.66
N ASP A 75 1.03 3.15 5.78
CA ASP A 75 1.11 1.96 4.91
C ASP A 75 0.51 2.19 3.51
N ASN A 76 1.04 1.46 2.53
CA ASN A 76 0.67 1.60 1.13
C ASN A 76 -0.67 0.93 0.79
N VAL A 77 -0.97 -0.24 1.37
CA VAL A 77 -2.21 -0.99 1.10
C VAL A 77 -3.47 -0.21 1.51
N PRO A 78 -3.59 0.30 2.75
CA PRO A 78 -4.75 1.09 3.15
C PRO A 78 -4.90 2.36 2.29
N LEU A 79 -3.79 2.99 1.94
CA LEU A 79 -3.81 4.25 1.21
C LEU A 79 -4.25 4.07 -0.25
N VAL A 80 -3.79 3.01 -0.92
CA VAL A 80 -4.29 2.67 -2.25
C VAL A 80 -5.78 2.33 -2.19
N ALA A 81 -6.22 1.53 -1.21
CA ALA A 81 -7.64 1.23 -1.04
C ALA A 81 -8.49 2.49 -0.80
N ALA A 82 -8.02 3.41 0.05
CA ALA A 82 -8.71 4.67 0.29
C ALA A 82 -8.77 5.54 -0.98
N SER A 83 -7.68 5.60 -1.75
CA SER A 83 -7.64 6.38 -2.99
C SER A 83 -8.62 5.88 -4.05
N MET A 84 -8.89 4.57 -4.11
CA MET A 84 -9.92 3.99 -4.98
C MET A 84 -11.33 4.46 -4.58
N GLY A 85 -11.59 4.67 -3.29
CA GLY A 85 -12.85 5.28 -2.81
C GLY A 85 -12.89 6.82 -2.90
N MET A 86 -11.76 7.47 -3.16
CA MET A 86 -11.65 8.94 -3.31
C MET A 86 -11.81 9.41 -4.75
N PHE A 87 -11.37 8.60 -5.73
CA PHE A 87 -11.37 8.94 -7.15
C PHE A 87 -12.30 8.02 -7.93
N ASN A 88 -13.02 8.58 -8.91
CA ASN A 88 -13.98 7.85 -9.74
C ASN A 88 -13.53 7.86 -11.21
N ASP A 89 -12.34 7.33 -11.45
CA ASP A 89 -11.72 7.22 -12.77
C ASP A 89 -11.91 5.80 -13.36
N PRO A 90 -11.90 5.65 -14.70
CA PRO A 90 -11.93 4.33 -15.34
C PRO A 90 -10.81 3.41 -14.85
N ILE A 91 -11.05 2.10 -14.78
CA ILE A 91 -10.08 1.09 -14.28
C ILE A 91 -8.75 1.10 -15.08
N ASP A 92 -8.79 1.47 -16.34
CA ASP A 92 -7.64 1.61 -17.24
C ASP A 92 -6.97 3.00 -17.19
N SER A 93 -7.40 3.87 -16.28
CA SER A 93 -6.83 5.20 -16.12
C SER A 93 -5.38 5.16 -15.62
N HIS A 94 -4.55 6.03 -16.21
CA HIS A 94 -3.17 6.29 -15.77
C HIS A 94 -3.07 6.76 -14.32
N LEU A 95 -4.18 7.25 -13.75
CA LEU A 95 -4.27 7.62 -12.35
C LEU A 95 -3.84 6.47 -11.45
N TRP A 96 -4.29 5.24 -11.73
CA TRP A 96 -3.99 4.07 -10.89
C TRP A 96 -2.53 3.68 -10.92
N HIS A 97 -1.89 3.81 -12.09
CA HIS A 97 -0.45 3.65 -12.21
C HIS A 97 0.30 4.69 -11.38
N PHE A 98 -0.17 5.94 -11.38
CA PHE A 98 0.49 7.00 -10.63
C PHE A 98 0.26 6.90 -9.11
N VAL A 99 -0.93 6.47 -8.70
CA VAL A 99 -1.26 6.11 -7.31
C VAL A 99 -0.38 4.96 -6.84
N ALA A 100 -0.25 3.89 -7.63
CA ALA A 100 0.58 2.74 -7.31
C ALA A 100 2.05 3.14 -7.17
N TYR A 101 2.57 3.95 -8.09
CA TYR A 101 3.91 4.54 -7.96
C TYR A 101 4.04 5.37 -6.68
N SER A 102 3.10 6.29 -6.44
CA SER A 102 3.21 7.26 -5.36
C SER A 102 3.08 6.60 -3.98
N ALA A 103 2.09 5.74 -3.78
CA ALA A 103 1.92 4.98 -2.54
C ALA A 103 3.00 3.90 -2.37
N GLY A 104 3.45 3.27 -3.46
CA GLY A 104 4.49 2.23 -3.38
C GLY A 104 5.86 2.78 -3.02
N THR A 105 6.25 3.90 -3.62
CA THR A 105 7.58 4.50 -3.41
C THR A 105 7.61 5.52 -2.26
N GLY A 106 6.51 6.25 -2.07
CA GLY A 106 6.41 7.28 -1.04
C GLY A 106 6.56 6.73 0.38
N GLY A 107 6.12 5.50 0.62
CA GLY A 107 6.32 4.75 1.86
C GLY A 107 7.78 4.75 2.36
N SER A 108 8.74 4.71 1.44
CA SER A 108 10.16 4.64 1.78
C SER A 108 10.81 6.00 2.06
N MET A 109 10.08 7.12 2.01
CA MET A 109 10.64 8.42 2.45
C MET A 109 10.95 8.45 3.95
N LEU A 110 10.26 7.63 4.73
CA LEU A 110 10.62 7.31 6.11
C LEU A 110 11.04 5.85 6.18
N ILE A 111 12.09 5.56 6.94
CA ILE A 111 12.60 4.19 7.12
C ILE A 111 11.58 3.21 7.73
N ILE A 112 10.56 3.73 8.43
CA ILE A 112 9.49 2.91 9.01
C ILE A 112 8.29 2.72 8.08
N GLY A 113 8.20 3.49 6.99
CA GLY A 113 7.02 3.48 6.12
C GLY A 113 7.02 2.35 5.10
N SER A 114 8.01 1.44 5.14
CA SER A 114 8.02 0.22 4.34
C SER A 114 8.66 -0.95 5.09
N ALA A 115 8.21 -2.18 4.78
CA ALA A 115 8.78 -3.40 5.34
C ALA A 115 10.29 -3.50 5.05
N ALA A 116 10.72 -3.11 3.84
CA ALA A 116 12.12 -3.07 3.47
C ALA A 116 12.93 -2.11 4.35
N GLY A 117 12.38 -0.93 4.67
CA GLY A 117 13.01 0.03 5.56
C GLY A 117 13.15 -0.48 7.00
N VAL A 118 12.12 -1.12 7.56
CA VAL A 118 12.16 -1.74 8.90
C VAL A 118 13.19 -2.88 8.95
N VAL A 119 13.27 -3.69 7.90
CA VAL A 119 14.28 -4.75 7.78
C VAL A 119 15.70 -4.14 7.70
N ALA A 120 15.90 -3.10 6.88
CA ALA A 120 17.18 -2.40 6.77
C ALA A 120 17.61 -1.76 8.10
N MET A 121 16.68 -1.18 8.86
CA MET A 121 16.91 -0.68 10.21
C MET A 121 17.44 -1.78 11.14
N GLY A 122 16.88 -2.98 11.07
CA GLY A 122 17.33 -4.14 11.87
C GLY A 122 18.69 -4.69 11.44
N MET A 123 18.92 -4.81 10.13
CA MET A 123 20.15 -5.38 9.57
C MET A 123 21.37 -4.45 9.73
N GLU A 124 21.20 -3.19 9.35
CA GLU A 124 22.28 -2.18 9.34
C GLU A 124 22.35 -1.37 10.65
N LYS A 125 21.45 -1.66 11.60
CA LYS A 125 21.32 -0.94 12.89
C LYS A 125 21.18 0.58 12.71
N ILE A 126 20.53 1.00 11.63
CA ILE A 126 20.29 2.40 11.30
C ILE A 126 19.17 2.94 12.18
N ASN A 127 19.42 4.01 12.94
CA ASN A 127 18.35 4.62 13.73
C ASN A 127 17.42 5.51 12.88
N PHE A 128 16.16 5.67 13.32
CA PHE A 128 15.15 6.46 12.62
C PHE A 128 15.59 7.91 12.37
N MET A 129 16.09 8.61 13.40
CA MET A 129 16.50 10.02 13.29
C MET A 129 17.68 10.22 12.33
N TRP A 130 18.60 9.27 12.25
CA TRP A 130 19.74 9.28 11.34
C TRP A 130 19.25 9.12 9.92
N TYR A 131 18.33 8.19 9.64
CA TYR A 131 17.76 8.05 8.31
C TYR A 131 17.01 9.33 7.92
N LEU A 132 16.20 9.87 8.83
CA LEU A 132 15.45 11.10 8.60
C LEU A 132 16.38 12.28 8.23
N LYS A 133 17.52 12.40 8.92
CA LYS A 133 18.47 13.49 8.69
C LYS A 133 19.32 13.29 7.43
N ASN A 134 19.74 12.04 7.14
CA ASN A 134 20.78 11.78 6.13
C ASN A 134 20.23 11.23 4.81
N ILE A 135 19.14 10.47 4.84
CA ILE A 135 18.63 9.72 3.68
C ILE A 135 17.23 10.16 3.27
N ALA A 136 16.36 10.60 4.18
CA ALA A 136 14.98 10.94 3.83
C ALA A 136 14.88 12.02 2.75
N TRP A 137 15.81 12.99 2.73
CA TRP A 137 15.84 14.00 1.66
C TRP A 137 16.27 13.42 0.31
N LEU A 138 17.20 12.44 0.28
CA LEU A 138 17.56 11.70 -0.93
C LEU A 138 16.38 10.87 -1.43
N ALA A 139 15.68 10.18 -0.51
CA ALA A 139 14.47 9.42 -0.82
C ALA A 139 13.37 10.33 -1.37
N ALA A 140 13.18 11.52 -0.78
CA ALA A 140 12.24 12.53 -1.26
C ALA A 140 12.61 13.04 -2.66
N ILE A 141 13.90 13.30 -2.94
CA ILE A 141 14.34 13.66 -4.29
C ILE A 141 14.07 12.51 -5.27
N GLY A 142 14.34 11.27 -4.90
CA GLY A 142 14.05 10.10 -5.73
C GLY A 142 12.56 9.97 -6.03
N PHE A 143 11.71 10.17 -5.02
CA PHE A 143 10.26 10.21 -5.15
C PHE A 143 9.79 11.32 -6.10
N VAL A 144 10.26 12.56 -5.92
CA VAL A 144 9.87 13.69 -6.78
C VAL A 144 10.39 13.48 -8.21
N THR A 145 11.62 13.01 -8.38
CA THR A 145 12.22 12.79 -9.70
C THR A 145 11.49 11.68 -10.45
N GLY A 146 11.16 10.58 -9.79
CA GLY A 146 10.38 9.50 -10.39
C GLY A 146 8.94 9.91 -10.69
N ALA A 147 8.31 10.75 -9.85
CA ALA A 147 7.00 11.32 -10.13
C ALA A 147 7.02 12.19 -11.39
N ILE A 148 8.01 13.08 -11.52
CA ILE A 148 8.21 13.91 -12.72
C ILE A 148 8.46 13.02 -13.95
N ALA A 149 9.33 12.02 -13.84
CA ALA A 149 9.59 11.08 -14.93
C ALA A 149 8.32 10.33 -15.35
N PHE A 150 7.51 9.89 -14.39
CA PHE A 150 6.22 9.26 -14.66
C PHE A 150 5.28 10.20 -15.41
N MET A 151 5.12 11.45 -14.95
CA MET A 151 4.28 12.45 -15.62
C MET A 151 4.76 12.73 -17.05
N LEU A 152 6.07 12.81 -17.27
CA LEU A 152 6.64 12.99 -18.61
C LEU A 152 6.35 11.79 -19.51
N ILE A 153 6.57 10.56 -19.05
CA ILE A 153 6.27 9.34 -19.80
C ILE A 153 4.79 9.27 -20.14
N ARG A 154 3.91 9.55 -19.16
CA ARG A 154 2.46 9.60 -19.36
C ARG A 154 2.09 10.57 -20.47
N ASN A 155 2.58 11.81 -20.42
CA ASN A 155 2.26 12.83 -21.42
C ASN A 155 2.86 12.58 -22.82
N LEU A 156 3.87 11.69 -22.93
CA LEU A 156 4.48 11.34 -24.21
C LEU A 156 3.83 10.11 -24.86
N THR A 157 3.19 9.25 -24.06
CA THR A 157 2.66 7.95 -24.51
C THR A 157 1.15 7.99 -24.74
N PHE A 158 0.47 8.97 -24.12
CA PHE A 158 -0.98 9.16 -24.13
C PHE A 158 -1.31 10.62 -24.45
#